data_AF-A0A381PP13-F1
#
_entry.id   AF-A0A381PP13-F1
#
_cell.length_a   1.000
_cell.length_b   1.000
_cell.length_c   1.000
_cell.angle_alpha   90.00
_cell.angle_beta   90.00
_cell.angle_gamma   90.00
#
_symmetry.space_group_name_H-M   'P 1'
#
loop_
_entity.id
_entity.type
_entity.pdbx_description
1 polymer ?
#
loop_
_entity_poly.entity_id
_entity_poly.type
_entity_poly.pdbx_seq_one_letter_code
_entity_poly.pdbx_strand_id
1 'polypeptide(L)'
;MTEITPAKGKLGVLLVGLGAVSTTFIGGVLAVRKGLAQPIGSLTQMGTVRLGQRTEARSPLIKDFVPLTDLNDLVFGGWDIFEDNCYEAACTAGVLEPDLLEKLRDELSQIRPWPAVFDRQYVKRLDGPNVKIGKTKRDLADQVRADIQKFKTAHNLDRIVMVWCGSTEIFMTPGKAHESLKAFEQAMDA
;
A
#
# COMPACT_ATOMS: atom_id res chain seq x y z
N MET A 1 10.06 -27.24 -10.52
CA MET A 1 8.85 -26.41 -10.29
C MET A 1 9.10 -25.61 -9.03
N THR A 2 9.01 -24.29 -9.10
CA THR A 2 9.11 -23.44 -7.90
C THR A 2 7.85 -23.63 -7.07
N GLU A 3 8.00 -24.01 -5.80
CA GLU A 3 6.88 -24.18 -4.88
C GLU A 3 6.36 -22.78 -4.49
N ILE A 4 5.13 -22.45 -4.89
CA ILE A 4 4.52 -21.16 -4.56
C ILE A 4 3.77 -21.33 -3.24
N THR A 5 4.23 -20.62 -2.21
CA THR A 5 3.58 -20.63 -0.90
C THR A 5 2.11 -20.21 -1.04
N PRO A 6 1.15 -20.99 -0.51
CA PRO A 6 -0.27 -20.67 -0.59
C PRO A 6 -0.62 -19.31 0.01
N ALA A 7 -1.65 -18.65 -0.52
CA ALA A 7 -2.13 -17.38 -0.01
C ALA A 7 -2.95 -17.52 1.29
N LYS A 8 -2.33 -18.06 2.33
CA LYS A 8 -2.95 -18.22 3.66
C LYS A 8 -2.72 -16.98 4.53
N GLY A 9 -3.62 -16.82 5.50
CA GLY A 9 -3.63 -15.78 6.53
C GLY A 9 -3.81 -14.36 6.00
N LYS A 10 -3.74 -13.41 6.93
CA LYS A 10 -3.92 -11.98 6.63
C LYS A 10 -2.72 -11.41 5.89
N LEU A 11 -2.98 -10.55 4.92
CA LEU A 11 -1.97 -9.82 4.14
C LEU A 11 -1.97 -8.35 4.55
N GLY A 12 -0.85 -7.88 5.08
CA GLY A 12 -0.61 -6.45 5.25
C GLY A 12 -0.34 -5.77 3.92
N VAL A 13 -1.07 -4.69 3.63
CA VAL A 13 -0.81 -3.80 2.50
C VAL A 13 -0.42 -2.45 3.05
N LEU A 14 0.87 -2.12 2.91
CA LEU A 14 1.46 -0.88 3.42
C LEU A 14 1.58 0.13 2.28
N LEU A 15 0.91 1.27 2.44
CA LEU A 15 0.86 2.32 1.42
C LEU A 15 1.75 3.49 1.85
N VAL A 16 2.75 3.82 1.04
CA VAL A 16 3.55 5.03 1.24
C VAL A 16 2.83 6.18 0.56
N GLY A 17 2.40 7.19 1.31
CA GLY A 17 1.46 8.22 0.88
C GLY A 17 0.01 7.76 1.04
N LEU A 18 -0.70 8.30 2.03
CA LEU A 18 -2.13 8.09 2.28
C LEU A 18 -2.98 9.17 1.55
N GLY A 19 -2.63 9.45 0.30
CA GLY A 19 -3.35 10.39 -0.57
C GLY A 19 -4.45 9.73 -1.41
N ALA A 20 -4.91 10.44 -2.44
CA ALA A 20 -6.06 10.06 -3.26
C ALA A 20 -6.06 8.60 -3.78
N VAL A 21 -4.92 8.10 -4.26
CA VAL A 21 -4.81 6.71 -4.76
C VAL A 21 -5.02 5.71 -3.62
N SER A 22 -4.31 5.90 -2.52
CA SER A 22 -4.33 5.00 -1.37
C SER A 22 -5.69 4.98 -0.68
N THR A 23 -6.29 6.15 -0.45
CA THR A 23 -7.60 6.26 0.20
C THR A 23 -8.72 5.70 -0.67
N THR A 24 -8.67 5.92 -1.99
CA THR A 24 -9.61 5.32 -2.95
C THR A 24 -9.47 3.81 -3.01
N PHE A 25 -8.24 3.29 -2.99
CA PHE A 25 -7.99 1.85 -2.98
C PHE A 25 -8.54 1.19 -1.71
N ILE A 26 -8.23 1.75 -0.52
CA ILE A 26 -8.76 1.25 0.75
C ILE A 26 -10.29 1.32 0.74
N GLY A 27 -10.86 2.49 0.44
CA GLY A 27 -12.29 2.70 0.41
C GLY A 27 -13.02 1.77 -0.55
N GLY A 28 -12.47 1.55 -1.75
CA GLY A 28 -13.00 0.61 -2.73
C GLY A 28 -13.00 -0.84 -2.24
N VAL A 29 -11.91 -1.28 -1.59
CA VAL A 29 -11.86 -2.63 -0.99
C VAL A 29 -12.90 -2.76 0.13
N LEU A 30 -13.00 -1.79 1.04
CA LEU A 30 -13.98 -1.83 2.13
C LEU A 30 -15.43 -1.81 1.61
N ALA A 31 -15.71 -1.02 0.58
CA ALA A 31 -17.03 -1.00 -0.07
C ALA A 31 -17.38 -2.38 -0.65
N VAL A 32 -16.43 -3.05 -1.32
CA VAL A 32 -16.65 -4.40 -1.87
C VAL A 32 -16.87 -5.42 -0.75
N ARG A 33 -16.09 -5.38 0.34
CA ARG A 33 -16.28 -6.27 1.50
C ARG A 33 -17.67 -6.15 2.12
N LYS A 34 -18.20 -4.93 2.20
CA LYS A 34 -19.56 -4.65 2.73
C LYS A 34 -20.67 -4.90 1.71
N GLY A 35 -20.36 -5.34 0.49
CA GLY A 35 -21.35 -5.51 -0.58
C GLY A 35 -21.95 -4.19 -1.09
N LEU A 36 -21.32 -3.05 -0.80
CA LEU A 36 -21.77 -1.71 -1.22
C LEU A 36 -21.31 -1.38 -2.65
N ALA A 37 -20.33 -2.11 -3.18
CA ALA A 37 -19.79 -1.92 -4.52
C ALA A 37 -19.33 -3.25 -5.13
N GLN A 38 -19.12 -3.24 -6.44
CA GLN A 38 -18.45 -4.31 -7.18
C GLN A 38 -17.01 -3.89 -7.52
N PRO A 39 -16.04 -4.82 -7.61
CA PRO A 39 -14.63 -4.51 -7.87
C PRO A 39 -14.35 -4.17 -9.36
N ILE A 40 -15.14 -3.27 -9.94
CA ILE A 40 -15.09 -2.88 -11.35
C ILE A 40 -13.69 -2.32 -11.69
N GLY A 41 -13.12 -2.82 -12.78
CA GLY A 41 -11.76 -2.46 -13.22
C GLY A 41 -10.65 -3.32 -12.60
N SER A 42 -10.95 -4.14 -11.60
CA SER A 42 -9.95 -5.06 -11.03
C SER A 42 -9.76 -6.29 -11.90
N LEU A 43 -8.61 -6.38 -12.56
CA LEU A 43 -8.23 -7.56 -13.36
C LEU A 43 -8.26 -8.84 -12.53
N THR A 44 -7.75 -8.81 -11.29
CA THR A 44 -7.67 -10.02 -10.46
C THR A 44 -9.04 -10.52 -10.00
N GLN A 45 -10.00 -9.61 -9.79
CA GLN A 45 -11.32 -9.95 -9.24
C GLN A 45 -12.36 -10.24 -10.33
N MET A 46 -12.25 -9.61 -11.50
CA MET A 46 -13.25 -9.70 -12.58
C MET A 46 -12.69 -10.20 -13.91
N GLY A 47 -11.36 -10.26 -14.07
CA GLY A 47 -10.72 -10.77 -15.27
C GLY A 47 -10.79 -12.29 -15.39
N THR A 48 -10.66 -12.78 -16.62
CA THR A 48 -10.61 -14.21 -16.92
C THR A 48 -9.27 -14.60 -17.56
N VAL A 49 -8.88 -15.86 -17.42
CA VAL A 49 -7.72 -16.44 -18.14
C VAL A 49 -8.25 -17.45 -19.15
N ARG A 50 -7.91 -17.27 -20.42
CA ARG A 50 -8.25 -18.25 -21.45
C ARG A 50 -7.31 -19.46 -21.36
N LEU A 51 -7.88 -20.64 -21.25
CA LEU A 51 -7.19 -21.92 -21.27
C LEU A 51 -7.51 -22.65 -22.57
N GLY A 52 -6.49 -23.17 -23.26
CA GLY A 52 -6.67 -23.96 -24.47
C GLY A 52 -7.18 -23.19 -25.70
N GLN A 53 -7.78 -23.92 -26.63
CA GLN A 53 -8.26 -23.34 -27.88
C GLN A 53 -9.54 -22.52 -27.69
N ARG A 54 -9.82 -21.63 -28.66
CA ARG A 54 -10.99 -20.71 -28.57
C ARG A 54 -12.31 -21.46 -28.56
N THR A 55 -12.34 -22.63 -29.20
CA THR A 55 -13.50 -23.51 -29.33
C THR A 55 -13.84 -24.25 -28.04
N GLU A 56 -12.93 -24.31 -27.06
CA GLU A 56 -13.16 -25.00 -25.78
C GLU A 56 -13.97 -24.16 -24.78
N ALA A 57 -14.13 -22.85 -25.01
CA ALA A 57 -14.84 -21.92 -24.12
C ALA A 57 -14.38 -21.95 -22.64
N ARG A 58 -13.11 -22.29 -22.39
CA ARG A 58 -12.52 -22.37 -21.05
C ARG A 58 -11.87 -21.05 -20.64
N SER A 59 -12.64 -20.21 -19.96
CA SER A 59 -12.18 -18.90 -19.47
C SER A 59 -12.60 -18.67 -18.01
N PRO A 60 -12.05 -19.41 -17.02
CA PRO A 60 -12.34 -19.16 -15.62
C PRO A 60 -11.92 -17.76 -15.18
N LEU A 61 -12.52 -17.26 -14.09
CA LEU A 61 -12.06 -16.05 -13.43
C LEU A 61 -10.65 -16.25 -12.87
N ILE A 62 -9.83 -15.19 -12.89
CA ILE A 62 -8.45 -15.24 -12.37
C ILE A 62 -8.45 -15.67 -10.90
N LYS A 63 -9.31 -15.07 -10.08
CA LYS A 63 -9.44 -15.40 -8.66
C LYS A 63 -9.87 -16.86 -8.37
N ASP A 64 -10.54 -17.51 -9.30
CA ASP A 64 -10.95 -18.92 -9.16
C ASP A 64 -9.89 -19.89 -9.71
N PHE A 65 -8.91 -19.36 -10.46
CA PHE A 65 -7.85 -20.13 -11.09
C PHE A 65 -6.54 -20.13 -10.31
N VAL A 66 -6.17 -19.01 -9.69
CA VAL A 66 -4.95 -18.89 -8.87
C VAL A 66 -5.28 -18.54 -7.42
N PRO A 67 -4.53 -19.06 -6.42
CA PRO A 67 -4.82 -18.81 -5.01
C PRO A 67 -4.42 -17.37 -4.64
N LEU A 68 -5.37 -16.44 -4.73
CA LEU A 68 -5.22 -15.05 -4.30
C LEU A 68 -5.72 -14.89 -2.85
N THR A 69 -5.15 -13.92 -2.14
CA THR A 69 -5.67 -13.51 -0.83
C THR A 69 -7.07 -12.93 -1.02
N ASP A 70 -8.02 -13.35 -0.17
CA ASP A 70 -9.38 -12.81 -0.18
C ASP A 70 -9.35 -11.33 0.19
N LEU A 71 -10.27 -10.54 -0.39
CA LEU A 71 -10.34 -9.12 -0.07
C LEU A 71 -10.56 -8.89 1.42
N ASN A 72 -11.27 -9.76 2.16
CA ASN A 72 -11.49 -9.66 3.61
C ASN A 72 -10.21 -9.86 4.44
N ASP A 73 -9.20 -10.52 3.89
CA ASP A 73 -7.94 -10.83 4.57
C ASP A 73 -6.88 -9.73 4.41
N LEU A 74 -7.16 -8.68 3.65
CA LEU A 74 -6.26 -7.52 3.55
C LEU A 74 -6.30 -6.67 4.84
N VAL A 75 -5.16 -6.17 5.28
CA VAL A 75 -5.07 -5.23 6.41
C VAL A 75 -4.24 -4.05 5.98
N PHE A 76 -4.78 -2.85 6.11
CA PHE A 76 -4.16 -1.63 5.58
C PHE A 76 -3.42 -0.85 6.66
N GLY A 77 -2.24 -0.35 6.29
CA GLY A 77 -1.44 0.60 7.07
C GLY A 77 -0.66 1.47 6.11
N GLY A 78 0.00 2.51 6.61
CA GLY A 78 0.75 3.39 5.73
C GLY A 78 1.41 4.56 6.43
N TRP A 79 2.14 5.32 5.62
CA TRP A 79 2.83 6.53 6.05
C TRP A 79 2.35 7.70 5.23
N ASP A 80 2.29 8.88 5.83
CA ASP A 80 2.09 10.14 5.14
C ASP A 80 2.79 11.26 5.91
N ILE A 81 3.08 12.36 5.24
CA ILE A 81 3.65 13.56 5.87
C ILE A 81 2.56 14.43 6.51
N PHE A 82 1.29 14.13 6.26
CA PHE A 82 0.14 14.71 6.94
C PHE A 82 -0.43 13.73 7.98
N GLU A 83 -1.19 14.26 8.95
CA GLU A 83 -1.72 13.48 10.08
C GLU A 83 -3.17 13.02 9.87
N ASP A 84 -3.81 13.48 8.79
CA ASP A 84 -5.17 13.13 8.44
C ASP A 84 -5.34 11.61 8.37
N ASN A 85 -6.36 11.09 9.04
CA ASN A 85 -6.71 9.68 8.93
C ASN A 85 -7.27 9.38 7.52
N CYS A 86 -7.39 8.11 7.17
CA CYS A 86 -7.79 7.71 5.82
C CYS A 86 -9.18 8.25 5.43
N TYR A 87 -10.10 8.45 6.37
CA TYR A 87 -11.40 9.07 6.07
C TYR A 87 -11.24 10.55 5.72
N GLU A 88 -10.53 11.32 6.55
CA GLU A 88 -10.26 12.75 6.34
C GLU A 88 -9.55 12.97 5.01
N ALA A 89 -8.50 12.18 4.74
CA ALA A 89 -7.77 12.24 3.48
C ALA A 89 -8.63 11.82 2.27
N ALA A 90 -9.56 10.86 2.43
CA ALA A 90 -10.49 10.47 1.36
C ALA A 90 -11.49 11.59 1.04
N CYS A 91 -12.03 12.26 2.06
CA CYS A 91 -12.90 13.42 1.89
C CYS A 91 -12.18 14.56 1.16
N THR A 92 -10.95 14.86 1.56
CA THR A 92 -10.11 15.88 0.92
C THR A 92 -9.78 15.52 -0.54
N ALA A 93 -9.55 14.23 -0.83
CA ALA A 93 -9.26 13.78 -2.19
C ALA A 93 -10.47 13.93 -3.15
N GLY A 94 -11.70 13.86 -2.65
CA GLY A 94 -12.91 14.08 -3.44
C GLY A 94 -13.14 13.07 -4.57
N VAL A 95 -12.61 11.84 -4.44
CA VAL A 95 -12.72 10.79 -5.47
C VAL A 95 -13.96 9.90 -5.25
N LEU A 96 -14.23 9.53 -4.00
CA LEU A 96 -15.38 8.70 -3.64
C LEU A 96 -16.56 9.57 -3.20
N GLU A 97 -17.77 9.15 -3.55
CA GLU A 97 -19.00 9.86 -3.17
C GLU A 97 -19.13 10.01 -1.64
N PRO A 98 -19.54 11.20 -1.13
CA PRO A 98 -19.64 11.45 0.31
C PRO A 98 -20.51 10.43 1.05
N ASP A 99 -21.64 10.02 0.47
CA ASP A 99 -22.55 9.02 1.05
C ASP A 99 -21.90 7.63 1.21
N LEU A 100 -21.00 7.27 0.30
CA LEU A 100 -20.22 6.04 0.42
C LEU A 100 -19.17 6.17 1.52
N LEU A 101 -18.45 7.29 1.56
CA LEU A 101 -17.45 7.54 2.60
C LEU A 101 -18.08 7.52 3.99
N GLU A 102 -19.28 8.05 4.16
CA GLU A 102 -19.99 8.02 5.46
C GLU A 102 -20.26 6.59 5.93
N LYS A 103 -20.67 5.70 5.01
CA LYS A 103 -20.89 4.27 5.32
C LYS A 103 -19.60 3.51 5.67
N LEU A 104 -18.45 4.08 5.34
CA LEU A 104 -17.11 3.51 5.58
C LEU A 104 -16.35 4.24 6.68
N ARG A 105 -16.93 5.28 7.28
CA ARG A 105 -16.25 6.22 8.19
C ARG A 105 -15.54 5.51 9.32
N ASP A 106 -16.20 4.58 10.00
CA ASP A 106 -15.66 3.92 11.19
C ASP A 106 -14.35 3.19 10.89
N GLU A 107 -14.32 2.39 9.81
CA GLU A 107 -13.14 1.62 9.40
C GLU A 107 -12.04 2.51 8.82
N LEU A 108 -12.39 3.48 7.97
CA LEU A 108 -11.42 4.41 7.39
C LEU A 108 -10.75 5.28 8.46
N SER A 109 -11.51 5.73 9.47
CA SER A 109 -10.98 6.59 10.54
C SER A 109 -10.01 5.88 11.48
N GLN A 110 -10.03 4.54 11.53
CA GLN A 110 -9.03 3.77 12.30
C GLN A 110 -7.65 3.74 11.63
N ILE A 111 -7.58 4.04 10.34
CA ILE A 111 -6.34 3.99 9.58
C ILE A 111 -5.69 5.37 9.64
N ARG A 112 -4.80 5.56 10.61
CA ARG A 112 -3.99 6.77 10.75
C ARG A 112 -2.59 6.54 10.17
N PRO A 113 -2.05 7.48 9.38
CA PRO A 113 -0.71 7.34 8.82
C PRO A 113 0.35 7.45 9.93
N TRP A 114 1.36 6.59 9.88
CA TRP A 114 2.58 6.80 10.66
C TRP A 114 3.42 7.93 10.06
N PRO A 115 4.32 8.56 10.85
CA PRO A 115 5.21 9.59 10.32
C PRO A 115 6.07 9.04 9.18
N ALA A 116 6.10 9.74 8.05
CA ALA A 116 6.84 9.35 6.86
C ALA A 116 8.32 9.76 6.91
N VAL A 117 9.16 9.11 6.11
CA VAL A 117 10.49 9.64 5.78
C VAL A 117 10.32 10.65 4.65
N PHE A 118 10.67 11.91 4.89
CA PHE A 118 10.47 12.97 3.91
C PHE A 118 11.67 13.91 3.87
N ASP A 119 12.02 14.31 2.65
CA ASP A 119 13.14 15.20 2.39
C ASP A 119 12.81 16.08 1.18
N ARG A 120 12.75 17.39 1.42
CA ARG A 120 12.33 18.40 0.43
C ARG A 120 13.27 18.48 -0.76
N GLN A 121 14.47 17.89 -0.68
CA GLN A 121 15.34 17.75 -1.84
C GLN A 121 14.70 16.91 -2.95
N TYR A 122 13.91 15.89 -2.58
CA TYR A 122 13.26 14.99 -3.54
C TYR A 122 11.89 15.50 -4.01
N VAL A 123 11.18 16.25 -3.16
CA VAL A 123 9.88 16.86 -3.47
C VAL A 123 9.83 18.30 -2.92
N LYS A 124 10.05 19.29 -3.79
CA LYS A 124 10.30 20.68 -3.35
C LYS A 124 9.08 21.46 -2.83
N ARG A 125 7.90 21.16 -3.37
CA ARG A 125 6.65 21.92 -3.17
C ARG A 125 5.75 21.35 -2.07
N LEU A 126 6.26 20.39 -1.31
CA LEU A 126 5.50 19.69 -0.30
C LEU A 126 6.24 19.79 1.03
N ASP A 127 5.48 19.94 2.10
CA ASP A 127 5.98 19.98 3.48
C ASP A 127 4.82 19.53 4.38
N GLY A 128 5.13 18.83 5.47
CA GLY A 128 4.11 18.24 6.32
C GLY A 128 4.65 17.95 7.72
N PRO A 129 3.80 18.00 8.76
CA PRO A 129 4.23 17.87 10.15
C PRO A 129 4.56 16.42 10.56
N ASN A 130 4.04 15.41 9.85
CA ASN A 130 4.11 13.99 10.23
C ASN A 130 5.37 13.32 9.66
N VAL A 131 6.55 13.79 10.08
CA VAL A 131 7.84 13.35 9.50
C VAL A 131 8.75 12.72 10.55
N LYS A 132 9.38 11.60 10.20
CA LYS A 132 10.39 10.93 11.02
C LYS A 132 11.65 11.77 11.16
N ILE A 133 12.26 11.69 12.34
CA ILE A 133 13.53 12.36 12.64
C ILE A 133 14.58 11.29 12.93
N GLY A 134 15.75 11.41 12.29
CA GLY A 134 16.89 10.51 12.46
C GLY A 134 18.18 11.23 12.06
N LYS A 135 19.33 10.80 12.59
CA LYS A 135 20.61 11.44 12.27
C LYS A 135 21.13 11.00 10.91
N THR A 136 20.87 9.75 10.56
CA THR A 136 21.31 9.12 9.31
C THR A 136 20.12 8.53 8.54
N LYS A 137 20.32 8.19 7.25
CA LYS A 137 19.29 7.45 6.49
C LYS A 137 19.10 6.04 7.06
N ARG A 138 20.12 5.44 7.69
CA ARG A 138 20.00 4.18 8.43
C ARG A 138 19.02 4.29 9.61
N ASP A 139 19.14 5.33 10.42
CA ASP A 139 18.21 5.56 11.55
C ASP A 139 16.76 5.62 11.07
N LEU A 140 16.51 6.32 9.97
CA LEU A 140 15.19 6.47 9.37
C LEU A 140 14.67 5.13 8.80
N ALA A 141 15.54 4.37 8.12
CA ALA A 141 15.19 3.05 7.61
C ALA A 141 14.86 2.06 8.73
N ASP A 142 15.60 2.08 9.84
CA ASP A 142 15.33 1.23 10.99
C ASP A 142 14.01 1.60 11.69
N GLN A 143 13.62 2.88 11.70
CA GLN A 143 12.28 3.28 12.15
C GLN A 143 11.18 2.74 11.22
N VAL A 144 11.36 2.81 9.90
CA VAL A 144 10.41 2.20 8.94
C VAL A 144 10.31 0.69 9.14
N ARG A 145 11.44 0.00 9.33
CA ARG A 145 11.46 -1.44 9.66
C ARG A 145 10.70 -1.72 10.95
N ALA A 146 10.88 -0.89 11.98
CA ALA A 146 10.18 -1.03 13.25
C ALA A 146 8.66 -0.89 13.09
N ASP A 147 8.18 0.08 12.29
CA ASP A 147 6.75 0.22 11.99
C ASP A 147 6.20 -1.03 11.30
N ILE A 148 6.90 -1.55 10.29
CA ILE A 148 6.52 -2.78 9.57
C ILE A 148 6.39 -3.96 10.54
N GLN A 149 7.37 -4.15 11.43
CA GLN A 149 7.34 -5.28 12.39
C GLN A 149 6.26 -5.12 13.45
N LYS A 150 6.04 -3.91 13.95
CA LYS A 150 4.95 -3.60 14.87
C LYS A 150 3.60 -3.89 14.24
N PHE A 151 3.38 -3.44 13.00
CA PHE A 151 2.15 -3.70 12.25
C PHE A 151 1.94 -5.19 11.99
N LYS A 152 3.00 -5.90 11.58
CA LYS A 152 2.96 -7.37 11.40
C LYS A 152 2.47 -8.08 12.65
N THR A 153 3.05 -7.72 13.80
CA THR A 153 2.76 -8.36 15.09
C THR A 153 1.37 -7.98 15.59
N ALA A 154 1.02 -6.70 15.55
CA ALA A 154 -0.25 -6.19 16.07
C ALA A 154 -1.47 -6.78 15.34
N HIS A 155 -1.35 -7.08 14.05
CA HIS A 155 -2.45 -7.61 13.24
C HIS A 155 -2.33 -9.11 12.92
N ASN A 156 -1.31 -9.79 13.47
CA ASN A 156 -1.03 -11.20 13.22
C ASN A 156 -0.96 -11.52 11.72
N LEU A 157 -0.09 -10.81 11.00
CA LEU A 157 0.02 -10.89 9.53
C LEU A 157 1.05 -11.93 9.11
N ASP A 158 0.67 -12.77 8.16
CA ASP A 158 1.58 -13.79 7.60
C ASP A 158 2.56 -13.14 6.62
N ARG A 159 2.04 -12.24 5.79
CA ARG A 159 2.76 -11.58 4.70
C ARG A 159 2.46 -10.09 4.69
N ILE A 160 3.40 -9.32 4.15
CA ILE A 160 3.28 -7.88 3.95
C ILE A 160 3.77 -7.54 2.56
N VAL A 161 3.05 -6.65 1.88
CA VAL A 161 3.52 -5.95 0.68
C VAL A 161 3.52 -4.45 0.96
N MET A 162 4.51 -3.74 0.42
CA MET A 162 4.59 -2.29 0.48
C MET A 162 4.47 -1.73 -0.94
N VAL A 163 3.63 -0.72 -1.12
CA VAL A 163 3.37 -0.06 -2.40
C VAL A 163 3.64 1.43 -2.26
N TRP A 164 4.46 1.97 -3.14
CA TRP A 164 4.74 3.41 -3.18
C TRP A 164 3.64 4.14 -3.94
N CYS A 165 2.87 4.95 -3.22
CA CYS A 165 1.85 5.84 -3.74
C CYS A 165 2.14 7.31 -3.36
N GLY A 166 3.39 7.60 -2.97
CA GLY A 166 3.85 8.92 -2.58
C GLY A 166 3.98 9.84 -3.79
N SER A 167 4.20 11.13 -3.51
CA SER A 167 4.47 12.11 -4.56
C SER A 167 5.67 11.70 -5.42
N THR A 168 5.59 11.95 -6.72
CA THR A 168 6.70 11.70 -7.65
C THR A 168 7.93 12.50 -7.23
N GLU A 169 9.02 11.80 -6.95
CA GLU A 169 10.30 12.39 -6.60
C GLU A 169 11.07 12.84 -7.86
N ILE A 170 12.04 13.73 -7.68
CA ILE A 170 12.98 14.06 -8.77
C ILE A 170 13.74 12.80 -9.22
N PHE A 171 14.14 12.81 -10.49
CA PHE A 171 15.08 11.80 -10.97
C PHE A 171 16.44 11.96 -10.30
N MET A 172 17.02 10.85 -9.85
CA MET A 172 18.38 10.78 -9.35
C MET A 172 19.26 10.01 -10.34
N THR A 173 20.41 10.58 -10.70
CA THR A 173 21.44 9.83 -11.44
C THR A 173 22.14 8.86 -10.49
N PRO A 174 22.24 7.57 -10.81
CA PRO A 174 23.00 6.62 -10.00
C PRO A 174 24.48 7.04 -9.87
N GLY A 175 24.92 7.35 -8.65
CA GLY A 175 26.34 7.49 -8.29
C GLY A 175 26.91 6.29 -7.52
N LYS A 176 28.12 6.46 -6.96
CA LYS A 176 28.88 5.41 -6.24
C LYS A 176 28.10 4.68 -5.15
N ALA A 177 27.21 5.38 -4.45
CA ALA A 177 26.36 4.80 -3.42
C ALA A 177 25.41 3.71 -3.96
N HIS A 178 25.11 3.67 -5.25
CA HIS A 178 24.15 2.73 -5.84
C HIS A 178 24.81 1.56 -6.58
N GLU A 179 26.14 1.48 -6.61
CA GLU A 179 26.88 0.48 -7.41
C GLU A 179 26.85 -0.93 -6.78
N SER A 180 26.63 -1.03 -5.47
CA SER A 180 26.51 -2.31 -4.76
C SER A 180 25.73 -2.16 -3.47
N LEU A 181 25.21 -3.28 -2.95
CA LEU A 181 24.55 -3.31 -1.63
C LEU A 181 25.45 -2.75 -0.53
N LYS A 182 26.73 -3.15 -0.50
CA LYS A 182 27.70 -2.67 0.49
C LYS A 182 27.91 -1.16 0.42
N ALA A 183 28.05 -0.60 -0.79
CA ALA A 183 28.22 0.84 -0.98
C ALA A 183 26.96 1.62 -0.56
N PHE A 184 25.77 1.07 -0.84
CA PHE A 184 24.50 1.65 -0.44
C PHE A 184 24.35 1.67 1.08
N GLU A 185 24.61 0.55 1.75
CA GLU A 185 24.57 0.44 3.20
C GLU A 185 25.56 1.41 3.88
N GLN A 186 26.79 1.51 3.38
CA GLN A 186 27.77 2.48 3.88
C GLN A 186 27.32 3.93 3.71
N ALA A 187 26.69 4.27 2.57
CA ALA A 187 26.16 5.60 2.33
C ALA A 187 24.95 5.93 3.23
N MET A 188 24.20 4.92 3.70
CA MET A 188 23.11 5.14 4.64
C MET A 188 23.59 5.47 6.06
N ASP A 189 24.81 5.06 6.42
CA ASP A 189 25.42 5.27 7.74
C ASP A 189 26.19 6.60 7.84
N ALA A 190 26.46 7.23 6.68
CA ALA A 190 27.24 8.46 6.54
C ALA A 190 26.42 9.73 6.79
#